data_AF-A0AAU2UJ15-F1
#
_entry.id   AF-A0AAU2UJ15-F1
#
_cell.length_a   1.000
_cell.length_b   1.000
_cell.length_c   1.000
_cell.angle_alpha   90.00
_cell.angle_beta   90.00
_cell.angle_gamma   90.00
#
_symmetry.space_group_name_H-M   'P 1'
#
loop_
_entity.id
_entity.type
_entity.pdbx_description
1 polymer ?
#
loop_
_entity_poly.entity_id
_entity_poly.type
_entity_poly.pdbx_seq_one_letter_code
_entity_poly.pdbx_strand_id
1 'polypeptide(L)'
;MKRPATSGANDRNARVERLRASRAKDSEDKIRRALDAVDGLLRSGRRITVTQVARDAAVSTWFIYNQPPVHQAVQDGIAAQREHVVPEARQVSSAGLRTDLALAREEIKDLKKERDRLRNRVRLSLGAELDEVNRNELIERVQQLEQRNTTLDQELSEARDQITALEGRLREAEDDLTAARGSLRRAMRAVPSP
;
A
#
# COMPACT_ATOMS: atom_id res chain seq x y z
N MET A 1 -9.57 -95.44 -10.54
CA MET A 1 -8.61 -94.59 -9.79
C MET A 1 -8.46 -93.26 -10.51
N LYS A 2 -8.89 -92.16 -9.89
CA LYS A 2 -8.78 -90.79 -10.40
C LYS A 2 -7.34 -90.28 -10.23
N ARG A 3 -6.72 -89.80 -11.31
CA ARG A 3 -5.46 -89.03 -11.33
C ARG A 3 -5.53 -87.97 -12.45
N PRO A 4 -4.90 -86.81 -12.28
CA PRO A 4 -5.69 -85.57 -12.14
C PRO A 4 -5.40 -84.50 -13.20
N ALA A 5 -6.33 -83.55 -13.29
CA ALA A 5 -6.32 -82.36 -14.14
C ALA A 5 -5.33 -81.27 -13.66
N THR A 6 -4.05 -81.59 -13.48
CA THR A 6 -3.03 -80.65 -12.96
C THR A 6 -2.05 -80.10 -14.02
N SER A 7 -2.07 -80.61 -15.26
CA SER A 7 -1.08 -80.22 -16.29
C SER A 7 -1.24 -78.76 -16.79
N GLY A 8 -2.46 -78.29 -17.06
CA GLY A 8 -2.71 -76.93 -17.59
C GLY A 8 -2.56 -75.78 -16.59
N ALA A 9 -2.53 -76.07 -15.29
CA ALA A 9 -2.22 -75.09 -14.25
C ALA A 9 -0.70 -74.93 -14.06
N ASN A 10 0.04 -76.03 -14.19
CA ASN A 10 1.49 -76.05 -14.04
C ASN A 10 2.20 -75.30 -15.21
N ASP A 11 1.65 -75.43 -16.42
CA ASP A 11 2.20 -74.78 -17.62
C ASP A 11 1.95 -73.25 -17.65
N ARG A 12 0.81 -72.81 -17.09
CA ARG A 12 0.54 -71.38 -16.84
C ARG A 12 1.49 -70.80 -15.80
N ASN A 13 1.72 -71.50 -14.69
CA ASN A 13 2.65 -71.05 -13.66
C ASN A 13 4.08 -70.97 -14.20
N ALA A 14 4.54 -71.97 -14.96
CA ALA A 14 5.86 -71.95 -15.61
C ALA A 14 6.01 -70.80 -16.62
N ARG A 15 4.94 -70.44 -17.34
CA ARG A 15 4.93 -69.26 -18.23
C ARG A 15 4.98 -67.95 -17.45
N VAL A 16 4.23 -67.85 -16.34
CA VAL A 16 4.25 -66.66 -15.46
C VAL A 16 5.62 -66.46 -14.82
N GLU A 17 6.27 -67.53 -14.36
CA GLU A 17 7.62 -67.46 -13.79
C GLU A 17 8.67 -67.05 -14.83
N ARG A 18 8.59 -67.57 -16.06
CA ARG A 18 9.46 -67.10 -17.16
C ARG A 18 9.27 -65.61 -17.45
N LEU A 19 8.03 -65.11 -17.41
CA LEU A 19 7.76 -63.69 -17.60
C LEU A 19 8.30 -62.83 -16.44
N ARG A 20 8.18 -63.30 -15.19
CA ARG A 20 8.75 -62.64 -14.02
C ARG A 20 10.26 -62.56 -14.10
N ALA A 21 10.92 -63.67 -14.44
CA ALA A 21 12.37 -63.72 -14.61
C ALA A 21 12.85 -62.78 -15.74
N SER A 22 12.15 -62.76 -16.88
CA SER A 22 12.46 -61.82 -17.97
C SER A 22 12.34 -60.37 -17.51
N ARG A 23 11.27 -60.02 -16.78
CA ARG A 23 11.06 -58.65 -16.28
C ARG A 23 12.08 -58.25 -15.22
N ALA A 24 12.51 -59.18 -14.37
CA ALA A 24 13.57 -58.93 -13.39
C ALA A 24 14.88 -58.56 -14.11
N LYS A 25 15.27 -59.34 -15.12
CA LYS A 25 16.46 -59.07 -15.93
C LYS A 25 16.36 -57.72 -16.67
N ASP A 26 15.22 -57.43 -17.29
CA ASP A 26 14.98 -56.15 -17.95
C ASP A 26 15.06 -54.96 -16.97
N SER A 27 14.64 -55.16 -15.73
CA SER A 27 14.73 -54.15 -14.67
C SER A 27 16.18 -53.94 -14.24
N GLU A 28 16.94 -55.02 -14.03
CA GLU A 28 18.37 -54.95 -13.69
C GLU A 28 19.18 -54.24 -14.78
N ASP A 29 18.92 -54.55 -16.05
CA ASP A 29 19.60 -53.91 -17.18
C ASP A 29 19.26 -52.42 -17.30
N LYS A 30 18.04 -52.01 -16.94
CA LYS A 30 17.66 -50.59 -16.86
C LYS A 30 18.29 -49.89 -15.66
N ILE A 31 18.42 -50.55 -14.51
CA ILE A 31 19.12 -50.01 -13.34
C ILE A 31 20.58 -49.78 -13.68
N ARG A 32 21.26 -50.79 -14.26
CA ARG A 32 22.67 -50.69 -14.63
C ARG A 32 22.95 -49.52 -15.56
N ARG A 33 22.19 -49.40 -16.65
CA ARG A 33 22.32 -48.28 -17.61
C ARG A 33 22.10 -46.91 -16.96
N ALA A 34 21.17 -46.83 -16.00
CA ALA A 34 20.91 -45.57 -15.30
C ALA A 34 22.05 -45.17 -14.37
N LEU A 35 22.66 -46.13 -13.67
CA LEU A 35 23.85 -45.88 -12.85
C LEU A 35 25.06 -45.50 -13.71
N ASP A 36 25.29 -46.22 -14.81
CA ASP A 36 26.37 -45.91 -15.76
C ASP A 36 26.24 -44.49 -16.35
N ALA A 37 25.00 -44.05 -16.62
CA ALA A 37 24.71 -42.70 -17.10
C ALA A 37 25.03 -41.63 -16.04
N VAL A 38 24.72 -41.88 -14.77
CA VAL A 38 25.10 -40.98 -13.66
C VAL A 38 26.63 -40.88 -13.58
N ASP A 39 27.33 -41.99 -13.60
CA ASP A 39 28.81 -42.02 -13.54
C ASP A 39 29.47 -41.36 -14.76
N GLY A 40 28.85 -41.49 -15.95
CA GLY A 40 29.28 -40.79 -17.15
C GLY A 40 29.13 -39.28 -17.04
N LEU A 41 28.02 -38.80 -16.47
CA LEU A 41 27.78 -37.38 -16.24
C LEU A 41 28.70 -36.81 -15.16
N LEU A 42 28.98 -37.56 -14.09
CA LEU A 42 29.96 -37.20 -13.07
C LEU A 42 31.36 -37.04 -13.69
N ARG A 43 31.83 -38.03 -14.43
CA ARG A 43 33.18 -38.01 -15.05
C ARG A 43 33.35 -36.92 -16.10
N SER A 44 32.29 -36.61 -16.86
CA SER A 44 32.33 -35.56 -17.89
C SER A 44 32.12 -34.15 -17.35
N GLY A 45 31.81 -34.00 -16.05
CA GLY A 45 31.50 -32.70 -15.44
C GLY A 45 30.20 -32.07 -15.96
N ARG A 46 29.38 -32.82 -16.72
CA ARG A 46 28.10 -32.34 -17.25
C ARG A 46 27.07 -32.34 -16.13
N ARG A 47 26.21 -31.32 -16.11
CA ARG A 47 25.18 -31.16 -15.08
C ARG A 47 24.27 -32.40 -15.01
N ILE A 48 24.20 -33.00 -13.82
CA ILE A 48 23.32 -34.13 -13.55
C ILE A 48 21.91 -33.62 -13.29
N THR A 49 20.95 -34.14 -14.04
CA THR A 49 19.51 -33.93 -13.81
C THR A 49 18.77 -35.22 -14.08
N VAL A 50 17.61 -35.40 -13.43
CA VAL A 50 16.76 -36.59 -13.62
C VAL A 50 16.38 -36.77 -15.10
N THR A 51 16.09 -35.67 -15.81
CA THR A 51 15.75 -35.72 -17.24
C THR A 51 16.93 -36.10 -18.11
N GLN A 52 18.14 -35.65 -17.78
CA GLN A 52 19.35 -35.99 -18.52
C GLN A 52 19.74 -37.46 -18.30
N VAL A 53 19.68 -37.94 -17.06
CA VAL A 53 19.94 -39.36 -16.73
C VAL A 53 18.91 -40.26 -17.44
N ALA A 54 17.63 -39.90 -17.42
CA ALA A 54 16.58 -40.65 -18.10
C ALA A 54 16.85 -40.76 -19.62
N ARG A 55 17.28 -39.66 -20.23
CA ARG A 55 17.62 -39.61 -21.66
C ARG A 55 18.84 -40.47 -21.98
N ASP A 56 19.93 -40.30 -21.25
CA ASP A 56 21.21 -40.99 -21.52
C ASP A 56 21.12 -42.49 -21.24
N ALA A 57 20.31 -42.89 -20.26
CA ALA A 57 20.05 -44.29 -19.94
C ALA A 57 18.90 -44.92 -20.75
N ALA A 58 18.20 -44.14 -21.58
CA ALA A 58 16.99 -44.55 -22.29
C ALA A 58 15.95 -45.24 -21.38
N VAL A 59 15.63 -44.60 -20.26
CA VAL A 59 14.59 -45.00 -19.30
C VAL A 59 13.59 -43.86 -19.09
N SER A 60 12.40 -44.18 -18.57
CA SER A 60 11.44 -43.13 -18.23
C SER A 60 11.84 -42.41 -16.94
N THR A 61 11.47 -41.14 -16.80
CA THR A 61 11.66 -40.36 -15.57
C THR A 61 10.99 -41.03 -14.37
N TRP A 62 9.81 -41.64 -14.59
CA TRP A 62 9.11 -42.40 -13.56
C TRP A 62 9.91 -43.62 -13.07
N PHE A 63 10.64 -44.32 -13.96
CA PHE A 63 11.49 -45.44 -13.57
C PHE A 63 12.59 -45.01 -12.59
N ILE A 64 13.18 -43.82 -12.78
CA ILE A 64 14.19 -43.28 -11.86
C ILE A 64 13.58 -43.08 -10.47
N TYR A 65 12.41 -42.44 -10.38
CA TYR A 65 11.74 -42.23 -9.09
C TYR A 65 11.26 -43.53 -8.42
N ASN A 66 10.82 -44.50 -9.22
CA ASN A 66 10.26 -45.76 -8.70
C ASN A 66 11.35 -46.79 -8.32
N GLN A 67 12.60 -46.61 -8.76
CA GLN A 67 13.71 -47.48 -8.40
C GLN A 67 14.63 -46.78 -7.39
N PRO A 68 14.55 -47.13 -6.09
CA PRO A 68 15.35 -46.51 -5.04
C PRO A 68 16.85 -46.39 -5.33
N PRO A 69 17.56 -47.42 -5.85
CA PRO A 69 19.01 -47.30 -6.06
C PRO A 69 19.37 -46.27 -7.14
N VAL A 70 18.54 -46.13 -8.17
CA VAL A 70 18.76 -45.16 -9.24
C VAL A 70 18.44 -43.75 -8.77
N HIS A 71 17.31 -43.58 -8.05
CA HIS A 71 16.94 -42.29 -7.48
C HIS A 71 18.03 -41.76 -6.54
N GLN A 72 18.55 -42.61 -5.65
CA GLN A 72 19.62 -42.25 -4.72
C GLN A 72 20.89 -41.82 -5.45
N ALA A 73 21.36 -42.62 -6.41
CA ALA A 73 22.56 -42.28 -7.19
C ALA A 73 22.43 -40.92 -7.93
N VAL A 74 21.24 -40.60 -8.46
CA VAL A 74 21.00 -39.30 -9.10
C VAL A 74 21.07 -38.16 -8.07
N GLN A 75 20.46 -38.33 -6.89
CA GLN A 75 20.48 -37.30 -5.84
C GLN A 75 21.89 -37.08 -5.29
N ASP A 76 22.64 -38.16 -5.04
CA ASP A 76 24.02 -38.12 -4.56
C ASP A 76 24.93 -37.44 -5.58
N GLY A 77 24.77 -37.75 -6.87
CA GLY A 77 25.50 -37.09 -7.94
C GLY A 77 25.18 -35.60 -8.06
N ILE A 78 23.91 -35.21 -7.89
CA ILE A 78 23.50 -33.80 -7.86
C ILE A 78 24.12 -33.08 -6.66
N ALA A 79 24.13 -33.71 -5.48
CA ALA A 79 24.72 -33.15 -4.26
C ALA A 79 26.24 -32.97 -4.41
N ALA A 80 26.95 -33.99 -4.90
CA ALA A 80 28.38 -33.93 -5.15
C ALA A 80 28.75 -32.81 -6.16
N GLN A 81 27.97 -32.63 -7.22
CA GLN A 81 28.17 -31.51 -8.15
C GLN A 81 27.89 -30.15 -7.51
N ARG A 82 26.89 -30.04 -6.62
CA ARG A 82 26.64 -28.78 -5.90
C ARG A 82 27.82 -28.42 -5.02
N GLU A 83 28.41 -29.38 -4.31
CA GLU A 83 29.61 -29.15 -3.49
C GLU A 83 30.83 -28.77 -4.34
N HIS A 84 31.01 -29.41 -5.50
CA HIS A 84 32.11 -29.10 -6.42
C HIS A 84 31.95 -27.79 -7.22
N VAL A 85 30.73 -27.27 -7.40
CA VAL A 85 30.45 -25.99 -8.10
C VAL A 85 30.53 -24.78 -7.15
N VAL A 86 30.84 -24.96 -5.86
CA VAL A 86 31.17 -23.84 -4.96
C VAL A 86 32.69 -23.57 -4.90
N PRO A 87 33.31 -23.12 -6.01
CA PRO A 87 34.43 -22.18 -5.86
C PRO A 87 34.40 -21.07 -6.93
N GLU A 88 33.35 -20.24 -6.96
CA GLU A 88 33.40 -18.97 -7.72
C GLU A 88 32.49 -17.87 -7.16
N ALA A 89 31.38 -18.22 -6.50
CA ALA A 89 30.51 -17.26 -5.81
C ALA A 89 31.15 -16.56 -4.58
N ARG A 90 32.42 -16.87 -4.26
CA ARG A 90 33.20 -16.21 -3.20
C ARG A 90 34.08 -15.06 -3.71
N GLN A 91 34.00 -14.73 -5.01
CA GLN A 91 34.82 -13.69 -5.64
C GLN A 91 34.19 -12.27 -5.64
N VAL A 92 33.01 -12.04 -5.05
CA VAL A 92 32.77 -10.68 -4.53
C VAL A 92 33.62 -10.56 -3.28
N SER A 93 34.84 -10.05 -3.45
CA SER A 93 35.79 -9.95 -2.35
C SER A 93 35.11 -9.23 -1.17
N SER A 94 35.41 -9.65 0.07
CA SER A 94 34.88 -8.96 1.25
C SER A 94 35.19 -7.45 1.25
N ALA A 95 36.21 -7.02 0.50
CA ALA A 95 36.52 -5.61 0.28
C ALA A 95 35.49 -4.92 -0.64
N GLY A 96 35.01 -5.57 -1.71
CA GLY A 96 33.94 -5.07 -2.57
C GLY A 96 32.64 -4.85 -1.80
N LEU A 97 32.18 -5.84 -1.04
CA LEU A 97 30.97 -5.71 -0.20
C LEU A 97 31.06 -4.60 0.85
N ARG A 98 32.24 -4.35 1.41
CA ARG A 98 32.46 -3.23 2.35
C ARG A 98 32.41 -1.89 1.63
N THR A 99 32.89 -1.82 0.39
CA THR A 99 32.86 -0.62 -0.44
C THR A 99 31.42 -0.29 -0.85
N ASP A 100 30.67 -1.28 -1.32
CA ASP A 100 29.25 -1.12 -1.68
C ASP A 100 28.41 -0.70 -0.47
N LEU A 101 28.68 -1.28 0.71
CA LEU A 101 28.03 -0.90 1.95
C LEU A 101 28.40 0.52 2.41
N ALA A 102 29.64 0.96 2.19
CA ALA A 102 30.04 2.34 2.46
C ALA A 102 29.32 3.32 1.53
N LEU A 103 29.27 3.01 0.23
CA LEU A 103 28.58 3.82 -0.79
C LEU A 103 27.08 3.92 -0.51
N ALA A 104 26.42 2.78 -0.22
CA ALA A 104 24.99 2.76 0.11
C ALA A 104 24.68 3.56 1.39
N ARG A 105 25.58 3.55 2.38
CA ARG A 105 25.42 4.36 3.61
C ARG A 105 25.56 5.85 3.34
N GLU A 106 26.47 6.23 2.45
CA GLU A 106 26.63 7.61 2.01
C GLU A 106 25.40 8.10 1.24
N GLU A 107 24.90 7.29 0.31
CA GLU A 107 23.69 7.61 -0.45
C GLU A 107 22.47 7.73 0.45
N ILE A 108 22.30 6.82 1.42
CA ILE A 108 21.24 6.95 2.44
C ILE A 108 21.39 8.25 3.23
N LYS A 109 22.61 8.64 3.60
CA LYS A 109 22.86 9.88 4.34
C LYS A 109 22.46 11.10 3.50
N ASP A 110 22.78 11.11 2.22
CA ASP A 110 22.45 12.23 1.34
C ASP A 110 20.96 12.28 1.00
N LEU A 111 20.32 11.13 0.75
CA LEU A 111 18.87 11.04 0.60
C LEU A 111 18.13 11.51 1.84
N LYS A 112 18.63 11.20 3.05
CA LYS A 112 18.05 11.71 4.30
C LYS A 112 18.15 13.23 4.39
N LYS A 113 19.32 13.81 4.07
CA LYS A 113 19.50 15.28 4.04
C LYS A 113 18.53 15.93 3.04
N GLU A 114 18.38 15.35 1.85
CA GLU A 114 17.50 15.91 0.83
C GLU A 114 16.03 15.82 1.23
N ARG A 115 15.61 14.67 1.78
CA ARG A 115 14.29 14.50 2.37
C ARG A 115 14.02 15.52 3.46
N ASP A 116 15.00 15.81 4.32
CA ASP A 116 14.84 16.79 5.40
C ASP A 116 14.77 18.24 4.85
N ARG A 117 15.57 18.58 3.82
CA ARG A 117 15.48 19.86 3.11
C ARG A 117 14.13 20.07 2.45
N LEU A 118 13.65 19.07 1.70
CA LEU A 118 12.35 19.13 1.03
C LEU A 118 11.21 19.25 2.05
N ARG A 119 11.27 18.46 3.14
CA ARG A 119 10.27 18.55 4.21
C ARG A 119 10.24 19.93 4.87
N ASN A 120 11.40 20.54 5.09
CA ASN A 120 11.48 21.89 5.65
C ASN A 120 10.93 22.94 4.66
N ARG A 121 11.24 22.82 3.37
CA ARG A 121 10.70 23.71 2.34
C ARG A 121 9.17 23.63 2.27
N VAL A 122 8.62 22.42 2.24
CA VAL A 122 7.16 22.21 2.23
C VAL A 122 6.52 22.76 3.50
N ARG A 123 7.13 22.55 4.68
CA ARG A 123 6.61 23.14 5.93
C ARG A 123 6.57 24.66 5.89
N LEU A 124 7.62 25.29 5.37
CA LEU A 124 7.69 26.75 5.26
C LEU A 124 6.68 27.28 4.23
N SER A 125 6.52 26.61 3.09
CA SER A 125 5.55 27.04 2.08
C SER A 125 4.11 26.86 2.56
N LEU A 126 3.78 25.71 3.17
CA LEU A 126 2.45 25.50 3.76
C LEU A 126 2.17 26.48 4.90
N GLY A 127 3.18 26.79 5.72
CA GLY A 127 3.05 27.80 6.78
C GLY A 127 2.71 29.17 6.20
N ALA A 128 3.45 29.60 5.17
CA ALA A 128 3.20 30.86 4.49
C ALA A 128 1.82 30.91 3.81
N GLU A 129 1.42 29.85 3.11
CA GLU A 129 0.10 29.77 2.46
C GLU A 129 -1.04 29.81 3.49
N LEU A 130 -0.93 29.09 4.61
CA LEU A 130 -1.92 29.12 5.69
C LEU A 130 -2.01 30.51 6.34
N ASP A 131 -0.86 31.15 6.58
CA ASP A 131 -0.82 32.50 7.14
C ASP A 131 -1.42 33.54 6.19
N GLU A 132 -1.22 33.40 4.87
CA GLU A 132 -1.84 34.26 3.85
C GLU A 132 -3.36 34.07 3.78
N VAL A 133 -3.85 32.82 3.78
CA VAL A 133 -5.29 32.53 3.80
C VAL A 133 -5.94 33.12 5.05
N ASN A 134 -5.35 32.87 6.23
CA ASN A 134 -5.85 33.42 7.50
C ASN A 134 -5.84 34.97 7.49
N ARG A 135 -4.82 35.59 6.91
CA ARG A 135 -4.74 37.06 6.78
C ARG A 135 -5.85 37.60 5.88
N ASN A 136 -6.13 36.95 4.76
CA ASN A 136 -7.19 37.37 3.85
C ASN A 136 -8.57 37.26 4.51
N GLU A 137 -8.84 36.16 5.21
CA GLU A 137 -10.09 35.99 5.99
C GLU A 137 -10.24 37.07 7.08
N LEU A 138 -9.15 37.42 7.76
CA LEU A 138 -9.15 38.51 8.75
C LEU A 138 -9.44 39.87 8.11
N ILE A 139 -8.85 40.16 6.95
CA ILE A 139 -9.11 41.41 6.21
C ILE A 139 -10.58 41.50 5.80
N GLU A 140 -11.13 40.43 5.20
CA GLU A 140 -12.54 40.39 4.83
C GLU A 140 -13.44 40.59 6.06
N ARG A 141 -13.10 39.98 7.19
CA ARG A 141 -13.87 40.13 8.42
C ARG A 141 -13.82 41.55 8.97
N VAL A 142 -12.66 42.20 8.93
CA VAL A 142 -12.51 43.61 9.33
C VAL A 142 -13.36 44.50 8.43
N GLN A 143 -13.28 44.33 7.10
CA GLN A 143 -14.10 45.11 6.16
C GLN A 143 -15.61 44.91 6.41
N GLN A 144 -16.05 43.68 6.67
CA GLN A 144 -17.44 43.42 7.03
C GLN A 144 -17.85 44.11 8.34
N LEU A 145 -16.97 44.12 9.34
CA LEU A 145 -17.23 44.79 10.61
C LEU A 145 -17.26 46.31 10.45
N GLU A 146 -16.35 46.89 9.67
CA GLU A 146 -16.35 48.32 9.33
C GLU A 146 -17.64 48.71 8.62
N GLN A 147 -18.05 47.95 7.61
CA GLN A 147 -19.32 48.18 6.90
C GLN A 147 -20.50 48.17 7.87
N ARG A 148 -20.60 47.16 8.74
CA ARG A 148 -21.66 47.08 9.74
C ARG A 148 -21.63 48.25 10.72
N ASN A 149 -20.43 48.68 11.13
CA ASN A 149 -20.27 49.81 12.03
C ASN A 149 -20.77 51.09 11.37
N THR A 150 -20.40 51.34 10.10
CA THR A 150 -20.91 52.50 9.36
C THR A 150 -22.43 52.50 9.20
N THR A 151 -23.05 51.32 8.97
CA THR A 151 -24.51 51.20 8.90
C THR A 151 -25.16 51.49 10.25
N LEU A 152 -24.61 50.93 11.34
CA LEU A 152 -25.12 51.20 12.69
C LEU A 152 -24.98 52.67 13.08
N ASP A 153 -23.88 53.33 12.71
CA ASP A 153 -23.68 54.76 12.95
C ASP A 153 -24.70 55.62 12.19
N GLN A 154 -25.03 55.24 10.95
CA GLN A 154 -26.08 55.88 10.16
C GLN A 154 -27.45 55.71 10.80
N GLU A 155 -27.84 54.48 11.14
CA GLU A 155 -29.11 54.17 11.82
C GLU A 155 -29.24 54.94 13.15
N LEU A 156 -28.14 55.04 13.89
CA LEU A 156 -28.09 55.76 15.16
C LEU A 156 -28.24 57.27 14.96
N SER A 157 -27.62 57.83 13.92
CA SER A 157 -27.82 59.24 13.54
C SER A 157 -29.27 59.52 13.15
N GLU A 158 -29.85 58.68 12.29
CA GLU A 158 -31.24 58.81 11.84
C GLU A 158 -32.22 58.74 13.02
N ALA A 159 -32.00 57.80 13.95
CA ALA A 159 -32.81 57.68 15.16
C ALA A 159 -32.72 58.94 16.05
N ARG A 160 -31.52 59.54 16.18
CA ARG A 160 -31.34 60.80 16.93
C ARG A 160 -32.06 61.97 16.27
N ASP A 161 -32.01 62.06 14.95
CA ASP A 161 -32.73 63.10 14.21
C ASP A 161 -34.24 62.95 14.36
N GLN A 162 -34.75 61.72 14.33
CA GLN A 162 -36.16 61.42 14.59
C GLN A 162 -36.60 61.79 16.00
N ILE A 163 -35.79 61.46 17.02
CA ILE A 163 -36.06 61.86 18.41
C ILE A 163 -36.15 63.39 18.51
N THR A 164 -35.17 64.10 17.95
CA THR A 164 -35.13 65.57 17.96
C THR A 164 -36.38 66.17 17.29
N ALA A 165 -36.81 65.61 16.16
CA ALA A 165 -38.01 66.04 15.45
C ALA A 165 -39.29 65.78 16.25
N LEU A 166 -39.40 64.61 16.89
CA LEU A 166 -40.55 64.25 17.72
C LEU A 166 -40.64 65.12 18.98
N GLU A 167 -39.51 65.41 19.62
CA GLU A 167 -39.44 66.34 20.76
C GLU A 167 -39.88 67.76 20.35
N GLY A 168 -39.47 68.23 19.17
CA GLY A 168 -39.93 69.51 18.62
C GLY A 168 -41.45 69.56 18.44
N ARG A 169 -42.03 68.52 17.82
CA ARG A 169 -43.48 68.40 17.63
C ARG A 169 -44.25 68.30 18.95
N LEU A 170 -43.68 67.63 19.95
CA LEU A 170 -44.28 67.54 21.28
C LEU A 170 -44.36 68.92 21.93
N ARG A 171 -43.27 69.70 21.89
CA ARG A 171 -43.25 71.08 22.42
C ARG A 171 -44.27 71.98 21.72
N GLU A 172 -44.35 71.93 20.39
CA GLU A 172 -45.32 72.70 19.62
C GLU A 172 -46.77 72.36 20.03
N ALA A 173 -47.09 71.06 20.15
CA ALA A 173 -48.41 70.62 20.60
C ALA A 173 -48.71 71.02 22.07
N GLU A 174 -47.73 71.02 22.95
CA GLU A 174 -47.86 71.50 24.34
C GLU A 174 -48.12 73.00 24.40
N ASP A 175 -47.42 73.79 23.58
CA ASP A 175 -47.62 75.24 23.46
C ASP A 175 -49.02 75.57 22.90
N ASP A 176 -49.47 74.86 21.86
CA ASP A 176 -50.80 74.98 21.29
C ASP A 176 -51.90 74.65 22.31
N LEU A 177 -51.72 73.55 23.07
CA LEU A 177 -52.65 73.17 24.14
C LEU A 177 -52.72 74.25 25.23
N THR A 178 -51.57 74.82 25.59
CA THR A 178 -51.48 75.90 26.58
C THR A 178 -52.17 77.16 26.08
N ALA A 179 -51.96 77.53 24.82
CA ALA A 179 -52.62 78.66 24.17
C ALA A 179 -54.14 78.47 24.09
N ALA A 180 -54.60 77.28 23.70
CA ALA A 180 -56.02 76.91 23.63
C ALA A 180 -56.70 76.94 25.02
N ARG A 181 -56.04 76.40 26.06
CA ARG A 181 -56.53 76.51 27.44
C ARG A 181 -56.59 77.96 27.91
N GLY A 182 -55.59 78.76 27.55
CA GLY A 182 -55.56 80.20 27.84
C GLY A 182 -56.69 80.97 27.17
N SER A 183 -56.97 80.70 25.89
CA SER A 183 -58.07 81.33 25.15
C SER A 183 -59.44 80.93 25.72
N LEU A 184 -59.64 79.64 26.03
CA LEU A 184 -60.85 79.15 26.67
C LEU A 184 -61.11 79.83 28.02
N ARG A 185 -60.09 79.99 28.87
CA ARG A 185 -60.21 80.68 30.15
C ARG A 185 -60.60 82.16 29.98
N ARG A 186 -60.07 82.83 28.96
CA ARG A 186 -60.46 84.22 28.64
C ARG A 186 -61.91 84.29 28.14
N ALA A 187 -62.31 83.38 27.24
CA ALA A 187 -63.67 83.30 26.75
C ALA A 187 -64.67 83.09 27.89
N MET A 188 -64.41 82.14 28.80
CA MET A 188 -65.26 81.89 29.97
C MET A 188 -65.39 83.09 30.91
N ARG A 189 -64.35 83.93 31.04
CA ARG A 189 -64.42 85.18 31.83
C ARG A 189 -65.19 86.30 31.14
N ALA A 190 -65.26 86.29 29.81
CA ALA A 190 -65.93 87.32 29.02
C ALA A 190 -67.43 87.07 28.83
N VAL A 191 -67.92 85.87 29.16
CA VAL A 191 -69.36 85.55 29.19
C VAL A 191 -69.97 86.22 30.42
N PRO A 192 -70.89 87.20 30.27
CA PRO A 192 -71.56 87.82 31.40
C PRO A 192 -72.45 86.79 32.10
N SER A 193 -72.35 86.68 33.42
CA SER A 193 -73.33 85.91 34.19
C SER A 193 -74.70 86.59 34.09
N PRO A 194 -75.79 85.83 33.85
CA PRO A 194 -77.15 86.37 33.81
C PRO A 194 -77.62 86.92 35.17
#